data_AF-A0A2H9PUV5-F1
#
_entry.id   AF-A0A2H9PUV5-F1
#
_cell.length_a   1.000
_cell.length_b   1.000
_cell.length_c   1.000
_cell.angle_alpha   90.00
_cell.angle_beta   90.00
_cell.angle_gamma   90.00
#
_symmetry.space_group_name_H-M   'P 1'
#
loop_
_entity.id
_entity.type
_entity.pdbx_description
1 polymer ?
#
loop_
_entity_poly.entity_id
_entity_poly.type
_entity_poly.pdbx_seq_one_letter_code
_entity_poly.pdbx_strand_id
1 'polypeptide(L)'
;MTLTIQDLSKQAVNAIDPAQYARHRVHRGLRDPDTNAGVLVGLTTIAQVIGNVEVDTERMPVDGVLTYRGVDVGSIAREVQEHPGYAFERVLHL
;
A
#
# COMPACT_ATOMS: atom_id res chain seq x y z
N MET A 1 -33.82 26.10 3.76
CA MET A 1 -32.70 26.04 4.70
C MET A 1 -31.50 25.54 3.90
N THR A 2 -30.62 26.45 3.51
CA THR A 2 -29.52 26.15 2.56
C THR A 2 -28.27 25.81 3.36
N LEU A 3 -27.79 24.57 3.24
CA LEU A 3 -26.54 24.14 3.87
C LEU A 3 -25.36 24.80 3.16
N THR A 4 -24.42 25.34 3.93
CA THR A 4 -23.19 25.92 3.38
C THR A 4 -22.15 24.82 3.13
N ILE A 5 -21.13 25.10 2.31
CA ILE A 5 -20.02 24.15 2.06
C ILE A 5 -19.30 23.77 3.38
N GLN A 6 -19.25 24.69 4.35
CA GLN A 6 -18.67 24.44 5.67
C GLN A 6 -19.54 23.51 6.53
N ASP A 7 -20.84 23.43 6.28
CA ASP A 7 -21.74 22.50 6.99
C ASP A 7 -21.62 21.08 6.41
N LEU A 8 -21.40 20.96 5.10
CA LEU A 8 -21.16 19.69 4.42
C LEU A 8 -19.81 19.06 4.78
N SER A 9 -18.76 19.87 5.00
CA SER A 9 -17.44 19.35 5.39
C SER A 9 -17.40 18.77 6.80
N LYS A 10 -18.29 19.25 7.69
CA LYS A 10 -18.44 18.73 9.06
C LYS A 10 -19.31 17.47 9.12
N GLN A 11 -20.12 17.23 8.10
CA GLN A 11 -20.86 16.00 7.98
C GLN A 11 -19.94 14.94 7.38
N ALA A 12 -19.87 13.77 8.01
CA ALA A 12 -19.21 12.59 7.46
C ALA A 12 -20.07 12.00 6.32
N VAL A 13 -20.41 12.81 5.30
CA VAL A 13 -21.38 12.49 4.24
C VAL A 13 -20.99 11.21 3.47
N ASN A 14 -19.69 10.89 3.44
CA ASN A 14 -19.14 9.72 2.76
C ASN A 14 -18.60 8.64 3.72
N ALA A 15 -18.92 8.72 5.02
CA ALA A 15 -18.52 7.68 5.95
C ALA A 15 -19.48 6.48 5.85
N ILE A 16 -18.89 5.31 5.62
CA ILE A 16 -19.59 4.03 5.74
C ILE A 16 -19.56 3.65 7.21
N ASP A 17 -20.73 3.39 7.80
CA ASP A 17 -20.85 2.85 9.15
C ASP A 17 -19.97 1.59 9.30
N PRO A 18 -19.00 1.58 10.25
CA PRO A 18 -18.09 0.46 10.45
C PRO A 18 -18.78 -0.90 10.62
N ALA A 19 -20.01 -0.93 11.16
CA ALA A 19 -20.77 -2.17 11.32
C ALA A 19 -21.12 -2.83 9.98
N GLN A 20 -21.20 -2.07 8.87
CA GLN A 20 -21.50 -2.62 7.56
C GLN A 20 -20.39 -3.52 7.02
N TYR A 21 -19.12 -3.26 7.37
CA TYR A 21 -18.00 -4.11 6.95
C TYR A 21 -18.14 -5.52 7.53
N ALA A 22 -18.46 -5.61 8.83
CA ALA A 22 -18.69 -6.89 9.50
C ALA A 22 -19.94 -7.59 8.93
N ARG A 23 -21.05 -6.86 8.77
CA ARG A 23 -22.31 -7.40 8.25
C ARG A 23 -22.18 -8.03 6.86
N HIS A 24 -21.43 -7.38 5.98
CA HIS A 24 -21.27 -7.81 4.59
C HIS A 24 -19.97 -8.58 4.33
N ARG A 25 -19.18 -8.86 5.37
CA ARG A 25 -17.85 -9.52 5.28
C ARG A 25 -16.92 -8.82 4.28
N VAL A 26 -16.93 -7.48 4.32
CA VAL A 26 -16.08 -6.64 3.46
C VAL A 26 -14.81 -6.30 4.20
N HIS A 27 -13.67 -6.61 3.59
CA HIS A 27 -12.34 -6.23 4.07
C HIS A 27 -12.14 -4.72 3.95
N ARG A 28 -12.25 -4.00 5.06
CA ARG A 28 -12.08 -2.55 5.10
C ARG A 28 -10.65 -2.19 4.69
N GLY A 29 -10.51 -1.45 3.59
CA GLY A 29 -9.21 -1.00 3.09
C GLY A 29 -8.28 -2.15 2.68
N LEU A 30 -8.82 -3.27 2.20
CA LEU A 30 -8.08 -4.48 1.83
C LEU A 30 -7.29 -5.10 3.00
N ARG A 31 -7.86 -5.02 4.20
CA ARG A 31 -7.31 -5.64 5.41
C ARG A 31 -8.20 -6.76 5.92
N ASP A 32 -7.56 -7.86 6.26
CA ASP A 32 -8.17 -8.94 7.01
C ASP A 32 -8.57 -8.44 8.42
N PRO A 33 -9.84 -8.56 8.85
CA PRO A 33 -10.29 -8.06 10.13
C PRO A 33 -9.73 -8.85 11.33
N ASP A 34 -9.36 -10.11 11.13
CA ASP A 34 -8.93 -11.02 12.20
C ASP A 34 -7.41 -10.97 12.38
N THR A 35 -6.67 -11.03 11.26
CA THR A 35 -5.20 -11.06 11.30
C THR A 35 -4.57 -9.68 11.05
N ASN A 36 -5.36 -8.67 10.68
CA ASN A 36 -4.91 -7.34 10.23
C ASN A 36 -3.95 -7.38 9.01
N ALA A 37 -3.87 -8.52 8.33
CA ALA A 37 -3.00 -8.73 7.18
C ALA A 37 -3.61 -8.10 5.92
N GLY A 38 -2.77 -7.89 4.89
CA GLY A 38 -3.26 -7.50 3.57
C GLY A 38 -4.04 -8.64 2.91
N VAL A 39 -5.05 -8.30 2.11
CA VAL A 39 -5.81 -9.25 1.31
C VAL A 39 -5.13 -9.45 -0.05
N LEU A 40 -5.02 -10.70 -0.50
CA LEU A 40 -4.55 -11.02 -1.86
C LEU A 40 -5.62 -10.62 -2.88
N VAL A 41 -5.34 -9.63 -3.71
CA VAL A 41 -6.29 -9.09 -4.70
C VAL A 41 -5.88 -9.35 -6.15
N GLY A 42 -4.66 -9.83 -6.39
CA GLY A 42 -4.16 -10.09 -7.73
C GLY A 42 -2.68 -10.44 -7.77
N LEU A 43 -2.17 -10.61 -8.99
CA LEU A 43 -0.77 -10.90 -9.29
C LEU A 43 -0.17 -9.73 -10.07
N THR A 44 1.04 -9.35 -9.72
CA THR A 44 1.78 -8.28 -10.40
C THR A 44 3.27 -8.58 -10.41
N THR A 45 3.95 -8.09 -11.44
CA THR A 45 5.42 -8.07 -11.52
C THR A 45 5.97 -6.65 -11.37
N ILE A 46 5.12 -5.65 -11.10
CA ILE A 46 5.50 -4.23 -11.10
C ILE A 46 6.26 -3.85 -9.84
N ALA A 47 5.68 -4.13 -8.67
CA ALA A 47 6.24 -3.71 -7.39
C ALA A 47 6.00 -4.79 -6.34
N GLN A 48 6.97 -4.98 -5.45
CA GLN A 48 6.86 -5.89 -4.32
C GLN A 48 7.35 -5.22 -3.04
N VAL A 49 6.57 -5.37 -1.97
CA VAL A 49 6.91 -4.92 -0.62
C VAL A 49 6.95 -6.13 0.30
N ILE A 50 8.08 -6.35 0.96
CA ILE A 50 8.29 -7.43 1.93
C ILE A 50 8.57 -6.78 3.28
N GLY A 51 7.62 -6.81 4.21
CA GLY A 51 7.82 -6.32 5.58
C GLY A 51 8.06 -7.43 6.60
N ASN A 52 7.78 -8.67 6.23
CA ASN A 52 7.97 -9.85 7.06
C ASN A 52 8.40 -11.02 6.18
N VAL A 53 9.15 -11.95 6.74
CA VAL A 53 9.49 -13.24 6.12
C VAL A 53 8.92 -14.38 6.95
N GLU A 54 8.68 -15.52 6.30
CA GLU A 54 8.23 -16.73 6.98
C GLU A 54 9.45 -17.62 7.23
N VAL A 55 9.73 -17.92 8.50
CA VAL A 55 10.82 -18.78 8.96
C VAL A 55 10.20 -19.79 9.91
N ASP A 56 10.34 -21.08 9.64
CA ASP A 56 9.81 -22.17 10.49
C ASP A 56 8.31 -22.03 10.83
N THR A 57 7.49 -21.55 9.90
CA THR A 57 6.03 -21.28 10.06
C THR A 57 5.71 -20.05 10.92
N GLU A 58 6.71 -19.32 11.38
CA GLU A 58 6.56 -18.05 12.08
C GLU A 58 6.84 -16.85 11.17
N ARG A 59 6.04 -15.79 11.29
CA ARG A 59 6.27 -14.53 10.60
C ARG A 59 7.21 -13.67 11.42
N MET A 60 8.41 -13.42 10.87
CA MET A 60 9.40 -12.53 11.49
C MET A 60 9.44 -11.18 10.75
N PRO A 61 9.37 -10.06 11.47
CA PRO A 61 9.57 -8.74 10.87
C PRO A 61 10.99 -8.60 10.35
N VAL A 62 11.13 -7.90 9.23
CA VAL A 62 12.43 -7.57 8.61
C VAL A 62 12.51 -6.07 8.35
N ASP A 63 13.70 -5.57 8.02
CA ASP A 63 13.97 -4.15 7.74
C ASP A 63 13.10 -3.57 6.60
N GLY A 64 12.49 -4.45 5.80
CA GLY A 64 11.62 -4.06 4.71
C GLY A 64 12.36 -4.08 3.38
N VAL A 65 11.77 -4.68 2.36
CA VAL A 65 12.29 -4.65 0.99
C VAL A 65 11.23 -4.08 0.08
N LEU A 66 11.56 -3.04 -0.68
CA LEU A 66 10.72 -2.49 -1.75
C LEU A 66 11.49 -2.65 -3.06
N THR A 67 10.91 -3.39 -3.99
CA THR A 67 11.46 -3.55 -5.34
C THR A 67 10.49 -3.05 -6.40
N TYR A 68 11.02 -2.46 -7.47
CA TYR A 68 10.32 -2.22 -8.71
C TYR A 68 10.89 -3.14 -9.78
N ARG A 69 10.04 -4.00 -10.35
CA ARG A 69 10.42 -4.96 -11.41
C ARG A 69 11.64 -5.81 -11.04
N GLY A 70 11.74 -6.17 -9.76
CA GLY A 70 12.85 -6.95 -9.21
C GLY A 70 14.09 -6.14 -8.83
N VAL A 71 14.12 -4.83 -9.08
CA VAL A 71 15.23 -3.94 -8.69
C VAL A 71 14.93 -3.31 -7.34
N ASP A 72 15.83 -3.48 -6.38
CA ASP A 72 15.75 -2.86 -5.06
C ASP A 72 15.77 -1.32 -5.15
N VAL A 73 14.86 -0.66 -4.43
CA VAL A 73 14.71 0.80 -4.46
C VAL A 73 15.95 1.52 -3.92
N GLY A 74 16.67 0.93 -2.96
CA GLY A 74 17.93 1.48 -2.47
C GLY A 74 19.01 1.47 -3.54
N SER A 75 19.03 0.42 -4.37
CA SER A 75 19.91 0.32 -5.53
C SER A 75 19.56 1.33 -6.61
N ILE A 76 18.27 1.55 -6.90
CA ILE A 76 17.80 2.63 -7.77
C ILE A 76 18.26 4.00 -7.23
N ALA A 77 18.07 4.25 -5.93
CA ALA A 77 18.43 5.52 -5.31
C ALA A 77 19.95 5.81 -5.39
N ARG A 78 20.79 4.79 -5.20
CA ARG A 78 22.25 4.91 -5.39
C ARG A 78 22.63 5.23 -6.83
N GLU A 79 22.06 4.49 -7.78
CA GLU A 79 22.29 4.70 -9.22
C GLU A 79 21.90 6.13 -9.66
N VAL A 80 20.81 6.66 -9.11
CA VAL A 80 20.35 8.03 -9.39
C VAL A 80 21.30 9.08 -8.79
N GLN A 81 21.92 8.80 -7.64
CA GLN A 81 22.91 9.71 -7.04
C GLN A 81 24.21 9.73 -7.85
N GLU A 82 24.66 8.59 -8.37
CA GLU A 82 25.87 8.47 -9.18
C GLU A 82 25.67 8.98 -10.61
N HIS A 83 24.50 8.72 -11.20
CA HIS A 83 24.17 9.04 -12.60
C HIS A 83 22.83 9.80 -12.70
N PRO A 84 22.76 11.09 -12.31
CA PRO A 84 21.49 11.80 -12.13
C PRO A 84 20.72 12.15 -13.41
N GLY A 85 21.38 12.23 -14.56
CA GLY A 85 20.71 12.62 -15.81
C GLY A 85 19.67 11.58 -16.23
N TYR A 86 18.44 11.98 -16.54
CA TYR A 86 17.32 11.08 -16.91
C TYR A 86 16.91 10.04 -15.85
N ALA A 87 17.19 10.31 -14.57
CA ALA A 87 16.88 9.39 -13.48
C ALA A 87 15.40 8.95 -13.42
N PHE A 88 14.49 9.92 -13.57
CA PHE A 88 13.05 9.66 -13.49
C PHE A 88 12.57 8.80 -14.68
N GLU A 89 13.00 9.14 -15.90
CA GLU A 89 12.63 8.46 -17.12
C GLU A 89 13.15 7.03 -17.15
N ARG A 90 14.36 6.77 -16.64
CA ARG A 90 14.89 5.41 -16.50
C ARG A 90 14.04 4.55 -15.56
N VAL A 91 13.61 5.11 -14.44
CA VAL A 91 12.77 4.39 -13.47
C VAL A 91 11.36 4.14 -14.03
N LEU A 92 10.81 5.10 -14.79
CA LEU A 92 9.54 4.89 -15.50
C LEU A 92 9.58 3.76 -16.54
N HIS A 93 10.76 3.47 -17.08
CA HIS A 93 10.93 2.42 -18.09
C HIS A 93 11.06 1.00 -17.50
N LEU A 94 11.09 0.86 -16.17
CA LEU A 94 11.07 -0.45 -15.49
C LEU A 94 9.70 -1.13 -15.64
#